data_AF-A0A8J7DQ90-F1
#
_entry.id   AF-A0A8J7DQ90-F1
#
_cell.length_a   1.000
_cell.length_b   1.000
_cell.length_c   1.000
_cell.angle_alpha   90.00
_cell.angle_beta   90.00
_cell.angle_gamma   90.00
#
_symmetry.space_group_name_H-M   'P 1'
#
loop_
_entity.id
_entity.type
_entity.pdbx_description
1 polymer ?
#
loop_
_entity_poly.entity_id
_entity_poly.type
_entity_poly.pdbx_seq_one_letter_code
_entity_poly.pdbx_strand_id
1 'polypeptide(L)'
;MIYRMLSVLVLSAVLTIWSMLPALGDVSMDSPFAAAVTTALNIPSSICTPKILHAAQIDPYALVEWQCGEGGGELLLQLKDGTWQPVNGDGGSYESRDLIALGVPAETAVQLVQQLQAQWSEEK
;
A
#
# COMPACT_ATOMS: atom_id res chain seq x y z
N MET A 1 34.30 6.61 -54.25
CA MET A 1 34.95 6.24 -52.97
C MET A 1 34.26 7.07 -51.88
N ILE A 2 33.18 6.59 -51.22
CA ILE A 2 33.10 5.64 -50.08
C ILE A 2 33.95 6.18 -48.90
N TYR A 3 33.40 6.65 -47.75
CA TYR A 3 32.90 5.84 -46.62
C TYR A 3 32.14 6.64 -45.52
N ARG A 4 31.05 6.04 -44.98
CA ARG A 4 30.60 5.86 -43.56
C ARG A 4 30.70 7.01 -42.52
N MET A 5 29.62 7.41 -41.81
CA MET A 5 28.87 6.81 -40.66
C MET A 5 29.39 7.17 -39.24
N LEU A 6 28.45 7.52 -38.34
CA LEU A 6 28.48 7.56 -36.84
C LEU A 6 29.33 8.68 -36.16
N SER A 7 29.02 9.31 -35.01
CA SER A 7 28.04 9.08 -33.92
C SER A 7 27.86 10.36 -33.05
N VAL A 8 26.62 10.54 -32.55
CA VAL A 8 26.09 10.86 -31.19
C VAL A 8 26.93 11.65 -30.14
N LEU A 9 26.31 12.69 -29.52
CA LEU A 9 26.38 13.04 -28.08
C LEU A 9 25.27 14.05 -27.71
N VAL A 10 24.15 13.61 -27.13
CA VAL A 10 23.67 13.80 -25.73
C VAL A 10 23.58 15.25 -25.23
N LEU A 11 22.35 15.73 -24.95
CA LEU A 11 22.10 16.65 -23.84
C LEU A 11 20.66 16.49 -23.30
N SER A 12 20.56 16.59 -21.98
CA SER A 12 19.52 16.05 -21.11
C SER A 12 18.24 16.89 -20.98
N ALA A 13 17.16 16.18 -20.62
CA ALA A 13 16.11 16.48 -19.64
C ALA A 13 15.33 17.81 -19.72
N VAL A 14 13.98 17.71 -19.66
CA VAL A 14 13.14 18.24 -18.55
C VAL A 14 11.64 18.07 -18.89
N LEU A 15 10.94 17.44 -17.94
CA LEU A 15 9.51 17.50 -17.60
C LEU A 15 8.43 17.50 -18.71
N THR A 16 7.64 16.42 -18.74
CA THR A 16 6.17 16.59 -18.61
C THR A 16 5.54 15.38 -17.90
N ILE A 17 5.28 15.59 -16.60
CA ILE A 17 4.12 15.16 -15.80
C ILE A 17 3.48 13.82 -16.21
N TRP A 18 3.82 12.78 -15.45
CA TRP A 18 3.03 11.57 -15.34
C TRP A 18 1.66 11.90 -14.73
N SER A 19 0.63 11.98 -15.56
CA SER A 19 -0.74 11.70 -15.15
C SER A 19 -1.05 10.24 -15.47
N MET A 20 -0.42 9.34 -14.73
CA MET A 20 -0.85 7.94 -14.69
C MET A 20 -1.32 7.67 -13.28
N LEU A 21 -2.64 7.81 -13.09
CA LEU A 21 -3.36 6.99 -12.12
C LEU A 21 -2.83 5.56 -12.28
N PRO A 22 -2.30 4.90 -11.24
CA PRO A 22 -2.17 3.46 -11.32
C PRO A 22 -3.60 2.90 -11.38
N ALA A 23 -3.90 2.27 -12.52
CA ALA A 23 -5.05 1.39 -12.64
C ALA A 23 -4.97 0.34 -11.53
N LEU A 24 -6.12 0.03 -10.93
CA LEU A 24 -6.34 -1.05 -9.97
C LEU A 24 -5.64 -2.33 -10.45
N GLY A 25 -4.47 -2.59 -9.86
CA GLY A 25 -3.79 -3.86 -9.94
C GLY A 25 -4.02 -4.54 -8.61
N ASP A 26 -4.59 -5.75 -8.66
CA ASP A 26 -4.51 -6.77 -7.62
C ASP A 26 -3.20 -6.55 -6.86
N VAL A 27 -3.27 -6.20 -5.56
CA VAL A 27 -2.07 -5.89 -4.76
C VAL A 27 -1.36 -7.23 -4.50
N SER A 28 -0.67 -7.66 -5.55
CA SER A 28 0.30 -8.74 -5.64
C SER A 28 1.32 -8.60 -4.51
N MET A 29 2.03 -9.67 -4.20
CA MET A 29 3.12 -9.76 -3.20
C MET A 29 4.26 -8.73 -3.37
N ASP A 30 4.15 -7.79 -4.32
CA ASP A 30 5.02 -6.64 -4.59
C ASP A 30 4.63 -5.37 -3.79
N SER A 31 3.60 -5.45 -2.95
CA SER A 31 3.24 -4.35 -2.06
C SER A 31 4.36 -4.04 -1.06
N PRO A 32 4.70 -2.76 -0.82
CA PRO A 32 5.66 -2.38 0.23
C PRO A 32 5.20 -2.81 1.63
N PHE A 33 3.93 -3.17 1.79
CA PHE A 33 3.32 -3.60 3.04
C PHE A 33 3.38 -5.12 3.27
N ALA A 34 3.67 -5.92 2.23
CA ALA A 34 3.53 -7.38 2.28
C ALA A 34 4.37 -8.03 3.40
N ALA A 35 5.60 -7.55 3.60
CA ALA A 35 6.47 -8.02 4.67
C ALA A 35 5.90 -7.69 6.06
N ALA A 36 5.34 -6.49 6.24
CA ALA A 36 4.75 -6.05 7.49
C ALA A 36 3.48 -6.85 7.82
N VAL A 37 2.60 -7.05 6.83
CA VAL A 37 1.38 -7.86 6.97
C VAL A 37 1.72 -9.32 7.30
N THR A 38 2.66 -9.92 6.58
CA THR A 38 3.09 -11.30 6.83
C THR A 38 3.65 -11.46 8.25
N THR A 39 4.47 -10.51 8.69
CA THR A 39 5.06 -10.50 10.04
C THR A 39 3.99 -10.34 11.12
N ALA A 40 3.01 -9.45 10.90
CA ALA A 40 1.97 -9.16 11.88
C ALA A 40 1.01 -10.34 12.07
N LEU A 41 0.59 -10.96 10.97
CA LEU A 41 -0.39 -12.05 11.02
C LEU A 41 0.25 -13.36 11.50
N ASN A 42 1.54 -13.58 11.24
CA ASN A 42 2.28 -14.77 11.65
C ASN A 42 1.56 -16.09 11.31
N ILE A 43 0.86 -16.12 10.17
CA ILE A 43 0.12 -17.30 9.71
C ILE A 43 1.09 -18.19 8.93
N PRO A 44 1.22 -19.49 9.27
CA PRO A 44 2.01 -20.43 8.50
C PRO A 44 1.58 -20.47 7.03
N SER A 45 2.54 -20.42 6.11
CA SER A 45 2.27 -20.47 4.66
C SER A 45 1.56 -21.75 4.21
N SER A 46 1.66 -22.83 4.99
CA SER A 46 0.91 -24.08 4.79
C SER A 46 -0.58 -23.95 5.06
N ILE A 47 -1.00 -22.92 5.81
CA ILE A 47 -2.40 -22.60 6.10
C ILE A 47 -2.92 -21.61 5.08
N CYS A 48 -2.23 -20.47 4.91
CA CYS A 48 -2.55 -19.50 3.88
C CYS A 48 -1.37 -18.56 3.64
N THR A 49 -1.42 -17.84 2.52
CA THR A 49 -0.58 -16.67 2.29
C THR A 49 -1.50 -15.45 2.28
N PRO A 50 -1.34 -14.50 3.22
CA PRO A 50 -2.20 -13.33 3.27
C PRO A 50 -2.01 -12.49 2.00
N LYS A 51 -3.12 -12.05 1.43
CA LYS A 51 -3.17 -11.11 0.32
C LYS A 51 -3.59 -9.76 0.83
N ILE A 52 -3.01 -8.71 0.28
CA ILE A 52 -3.50 -7.35 0.49
C ILE A 52 -4.53 -7.11 -0.60
N LEU A 53 -5.74 -6.70 -0.22
CA LEU A 53 -6.78 -6.38 -1.19
C LEU A 53 -6.74 -4.89 -1.52
N HIS A 54 -6.74 -4.08 -0.48
CA HIS A 54 -6.80 -2.63 -0.56
C HIS A 54 -5.80 -2.00 0.39
N ALA A 55 -5.36 -0.78 0.08
CA ALA A 55 -4.43 -0.04 0.92
C ALA A 55 -4.62 1.46 0.77
N ALA A 56 -4.73 2.15 1.89
CA ALA A 56 -4.65 3.60 1.99
C ALA A 56 -3.31 4.00 2.62
N GLN A 57 -2.66 5.03 2.11
CA GLN A 57 -1.38 5.52 2.62
C GLN A 57 -1.39 7.04 2.76
N ILE A 58 -1.08 7.51 3.96
CA ILE A 58 -0.84 8.91 4.30
C ILE A 58 0.37 8.93 5.22
N ASP A 59 1.54 9.33 4.70
CA ASP A 59 2.80 9.23 5.43
C ASP A 59 2.73 9.91 6.82
N PRO A 60 3.23 9.24 7.88
CA PRO A 60 3.96 7.96 7.88
C PRO A 60 3.06 6.73 8.13
N TYR A 61 1.75 6.78 7.85
CA TYR A 61 0.80 5.72 8.18
C TYR A 61 0.22 5.04 6.92
N ALA A 62 -0.15 3.78 7.07
CA ALA A 62 -0.94 3.08 6.07
C ALA A 62 -2.00 2.20 6.76
N LEU A 63 -3.17 2.10 6.15
CA LEU A 63 -4.23 1.20 6.56
C LEU A 63 -4.44 0.19 5.43
N VAL A 64 -4.23 -1.09 5.72
CA VAL A 64 -4.27 -2.14 4.71
C VAL A 64 -5.34 -3.16 5.02
N GLU A 65 -6.15 -3.50 4.03
CA GLU A 65 -7.07 -4.63 4.09
C GLU A 65 -6.34 -5.90 3.66
N TRP A 66 -6.50 -6.96 4.43
CA TRP A 66 -5.89 -8.26 4.16
C TRP A 66 -6.92 -9.38 4.15
N GLN A 67 -6.63 -10.43 3.38
CA GLN A 67 -7.43 -11.65 3.32
C GLN A 67 -6.55 -12.91 3.35
N CYS A 68 -7.00 -13.91 4.08
CA CYS A 68 -6.42 -15.24 4.22
C CYS A 68 -7.55 -16.28 4.24
N GLY A 69 -7.80 -16.93 3.09
CA GLY A 69 -8.95 -17.82 2.95
C GLY A 69 -10.26 -17.05 3.12
N GLU A 70 -11.12 -17.51 4.02
CA GLU A 70 -12.38 -16.82 4.37
C GLU A 70 -12.19 -15.74 5.47
N GLY A 71 -11.01 -15.70 6.10
CA GLY A 71 -10.68 -14.69 7.11
C GLY A 71 -10.09 -13.44 6.48
N GLY A 72 -10.32 -12.29 7.12
CA GLY A 72 -9.76 -11.02 6.69
C GLY A 72 -9.94 -9.95 7.75
N GLY A 73 -9.39 -8.77 7.47
CA GLY A 73 -9.49 -7.61 8.34
C GLY A 73 -8.59 -6.48 7.87
N GLU A 74 -8.39 -5.52 8.74
CA GLU A 74 -7.57 -4.35 8.49
C GLU A 74 -6.37 -4.32 9.44
N LEU A 75 -5.30 -3.69 8.99
CA LEU A 75 -4.06 -3.59 9.74
C LEU A 75 -3.49 -2.18 9.59
N LEU A 76 -3.23 -1.53 10.72
CA LEU A 76 -2.57 -0.24 10.79
C LEU A 76 -1.05 -0.44 10.77
N LEU A 77 -0.41 0.20 9.80
CA LEU A 77 1.03 0.23 9.60
C LEU A 77 1.58 1.63 9.84
N GLN A 78 2.84 1.69 10.28
CA GLN A 78 3.61 2.92 10.37
C GLN A 78 4.99 2.74 9.75
N LEU A 79 5.40 3.70 8.94
CA LEU A 79 6.73 3.79 8.35
C LEU A 79 7.71 4.29 9.41
N LYS A 80 8.66 3.45 9.79
CA LYS A 80 9.74 3.78 10.73
C LYS A 80 11.07 3.39 10.10
N ASP A 81 12.02 4.34 10.07
CA ASP A 81 13.36 4.12 9.51
C ASP A 81 13.34 3.48 8.11
N GLY A 82 12.41 3.94 7.26
CA GLY A 82 12.23 3.42 5.89
C GLY A 82 11.59 2.05 5.78
N THR A 83 11.13 1.46 6.90
CA THR A 83 10.48 0.14 6.94
C THR A 83 9.06 0.24 7.49
N TRP A 84 8.09 -0.37 6.82
CA TRP A 84 6.73 -0.50 7.34
C TRP A 84 6.67 -1.49 8.49
N GLN A 85 6.07 -1.09 9.61
CA GLN A 85 5.92 -1.91 10.79
C GLN A 85 4.45 -1.95 11.23
N PRO A 86 3.96 -3.09 11.72
CA PRO A 86 2.62 -3.15 12.30
C PRO A 86 2.53 -2.32 13.57
N VAL A 87 1.51 -1.48 13.65
CA VAL A 87 1.11 -0.78 14.87
C VAL A 87 0.07 -1.59 15.61
N ASN A 88 -0.99 -1.96 14.90
CA ASN A 88 -2.07 -2.81 15.40
C ASN A 88 -2.80 -3.45 14.21
N GLY A 89 -3.49 -4.55 14.44
CA GLY A 89 -4.35 -5.17 13.45
C GLY A 89 -5.19 -6.27 14.07
N ASP A 90 -6.40 -6.41 13.55
CA ASP A 90 -7.38 -7.39 14.01
C ASP A 90 -8.20 -7.94 12.84
N GLY A 91 -9.00 -8.97 13.13
CA GLY A 91 -10.01 -9.46 12.21
C GLY A 91 -11.23 -8.56 12.28
N GLY A 92 -11.22 -7.47 11.51
CA GLY A 92 -12.27 -6.46 11.52
C GLY A 92 -11.90 -5.23 10.70
N SER A 93 -12.82 -4.26 10.67
CA SER A 93 -12.60 -2.96 10.04
C SER A 93 -12.37 -1.89 11.09
N TYR A 94 -11.47 -0.96 10.79
CA TYR A 94 -11.21 0.20 11.61
C TYR A 94 -12.11 1.37 11.25
N GLU A 95 -12.66 2.02 12.28
CA GLU A 95 -13.20 3.37 12.16
C GLU A 95 -12.10 4.39 12.49
N SER A 96 -12.27 5.65 12.04
CA SER A 96 -11.28 6.70 12.30
C SER A 96 -11.03 6.91 13.81
N ARG A 97 -12.03 6.68 14.67
CA ARG A 97 -11.89 6.79 16.13
C ARG A 97 -10.88 5.78 16.69
N ASP A 98 -10.81 4.59 16.10
CA ASP A 98 -9.94 3.51 16.57
C ASP A 98 -8.49 3.86 16.23
N LEU A 99 -8.25 4.37 15.01
CA LEU A 99 -6.94 4.85 14.60
C LEU A 99 -6.45 6.04 15.46
N ILE A 100 -7.36 6.94 15.84
CA ILE A 100 -7.04 8.06 16.75
C ILE A 100 -6.63 7.53 18.13
N ALA A 101 -7.33 6.53 18.65
CA ALA A 101 -6.98 5.89 19.92
C ALA A 101 -5.59 5.20 19.87
N LEU A 102 -5.16 4.77 18.68
CA LEU A 102 -3.83 4.20 18.41
C LEU A 102 -2.75 5.26 18.15
N GLY A 103 -3.09 6.55 18.24
CA GLY A 103 -2.15 7.65 18.12
C GLY A 103 -1.99 8.24 16.71
N VAL A 104 -2.82 7.83 15.76
CA VAL A 104 -2.87 8.45 14.43
C VAL A 104 -3.51 9.85 14.54
N PRO A 105 -2.93 10.91 13.95
CA PRO A 105 -3.57 12.22 13.92
C PRO A 105 -4.97 12.17 13.32
N ALA A 106 -5.94 12.90 13.89
CA ALA A 106 -7.35 12.79 13.52
C ALA A 106 -7.63 13.00 12.03
N GLU A 107 -6.99 14.00 11.40
CA GLU A 107 -7.11 14.24 9.97
C GLU A 107 -6.60 13.04 9.15
N THR A 108 -5.43 12.51 9.50
CA THR A 108 -4.84 11.34 8.86
C THR A 108 -5.71 10.10 9.02
N ALA A 109 -6.27 9.88 10.21
CA ALA A 109 -7.18 8.76 10.48
C ALA A 109 -8.45 8.80 9.62
N VAL A 110 -9.03 9.99 9.43
CA VAL A 110 -10.19 10.17 8.56
C VAL A 110 -9.81 9.91 7.09
N GLN A 111 -8.70 10.47 6.63
CA GLN A 111 -8.23 10.29 5.25
C GLN A 111 -7.93 8.83 4.93
N LEU A 112 -7.27 8.09 5.82
CA LEU A 112 -6.97 6.67 5.62
C LEU A 112 -8.24 5.84 5.44
N VAL A 113 -9.21 6.00 6.34
CA VAL A 113 -10.49 5.27 6.27
C VAL A 113 -11.26 5.63 5.00
N GLN A 114 -11.33 6.92 4.65
CA GLN A 114 -12.02 7.37 3.43
C GLN A 114 -11.37 6.84 2.15
N GLN A 115 -10.03 6.83 2.08
CA GLN A 115 -9.32 6.28 0.93
C GLN A 115 -9.54 4.78 0.79
N LEU A 116 -9.53 4.03 1.89
CA LEU A 116 -9.79 2.59 1.86
C LEU A 116 -11.24 2.29 1.43
N GLN A 117 -12.21 2.99 2.01
CA GLN A 117 -13.63 2.84 1.66
C GLN A 117 -13.96 3.25 0.21
N ALA A 118 -13.24 4.23 -0.33
CA ALA A 118 -13.38 4.61 -1.73
C ALA A 118 -13.01 3.44 -2.65
N GLN A 119 -11.94 2.71 -2.34
CA GLN A 119 -11.51 1.55 -3.14
C GLN A 119 -12.58 0.44 -3.16
N TRP A 120 -13.21 0.15 -2.02
CA TRP A 120 -14.33 -0.83 -1.97
C TRP A 120 -15.53 -0.46 -2.86
N SER A 121 -15.74 0.83 -3.08
CA SER A 121 -16.87 1.32 -3.86
C SER A 121 -16.60 1.22 -5.37
N GLU A 122 -15.34 1.15 -5.78
CA GLU A 122 -14.93 1.00 -7.19
C GLU A 122 -15.06 -0.44 -7.69
N GLU A 123 -15.14 -1.42 -6.78
CA GLU A 123 -15.30 -2.84 -7.11
C GLU A 123 -16.77 -3.29 -7.28
N LYS A 124 -17.75 -2.40 -7.01
CA LYS A 124 -19.19 -2.68 -7.13
C LYS A 124 -19.78 -2.17 -8.44
#